data_AF-A0A3D1LA24-F1
#
_entry.id   AF-A0A3D1LA24-F1
#
_cell.length_a   1.000
_cell.length_b   1.000
_cell.length_c   1.000
_cell.angle_alpha   90.00
_cell.angle_beta   90.00
_cell.angle_gamma   90.00
#
_symmetry.space_group_name_H-M   'P 1'
#
loop_
_entity.id
_entity.type
_entity.pdbx_description
1 polymer ?
#
loop_
_entity_poly.entity_id
_entity_poly.type
_entity_poly.pdbx_seq_one_letter_code
_entity_poly.pdbx_strand_id
1 'polypeptide(L)'
;MAGLSAVIFIPDDTPKTGFSRPMMLQNIMGTPLLSWLASSLIAGGVGRFFLVCHERFKREARACFPDDVEFSCPSVEATSDQLHVFLSTADETEEDIIVVTGPAVILPFAAEEEQFDSAPIVSPVTSVSKQALMAALDEKFIFTAFLKDHGVPYTDRDGV
;
A
#
# COMPACT_ATOMS: atom_id res chain seq x y z
N MET A 1 -15.17 0.52 14.80
CA MET A 1 -14.09 -0.46 14.59
C MET A 1 -13.02 0.28 13.83
N ALA A 2 -11.86 0.52 14.45
CA ALA A 2 -10.71 1.01 13.70
C ALA A 2 -10.31 -0.16 12.77
N GLY A 3 -10.43 0.05 11.46
CA GLY A 3 -10.01 -0.94 10.48
C GLY A 3 -8.48 -1.03 10.43
N LEU A 4 -7.98 -2.06 9.76
CA LEU A 4 -6.55 -2.23 9.47
C LEU A 4 -6.02 -1.00 8.69
N SER A 5 -4.71 -0.84 8.68
CA SER A 5 -3.98 0.25 8.05
C SER A 5 -3.19 -0.25 6.85
N ALA A 6 -3.19 0.54 5.79
CA ALA A 6 -2.37 0.30 4.60
C ALA A 6 -1.54 1.51 4.22
N VAL A 7 -0.27 1.27 3.92
CA VAL A 7 0.67 2.25 3.37
C VAL A 7 0.88 1.94 1.89
N ILE A 8 0.56 2.88 1.00
CA ILE A 8 0.62 2.67 -0.45
C ILE A 8 1.59 3.67 -1.07
N PHE A 9 2.56 3.19 -1.83
CA PHE A 9 3.46 3.99 -2.64
C PHE A 9 3.01 3.94 -4.10
N ILE A 10 2.80 5.10 -4.70
CA ILE A 10 2.59 5.22 -6.14
C ILE A 10 3.93 5.56 -6.79
N PRO A 11 4.65 4.58 -7.37
CA PRO A 11 5.90 4.85 -8.04
C PRO A 11 5.66 5.69 -9.30
N ASP A 12 6.60 6.58 -9.62
CA ASP A 12 6.61 7.25 -10.91
C ASP A 12 7.29 6.36 -11.96
N ASP A 13 6.54 5.40 -12.50
CA ASP A 13 6.99 4.50 -13.56
C ASP A 13 6.77 5.07 -14.98
N THR A 14 6.31 6.32 -15.11
CA THR A 14 6.05 6.98 -16.41
C THR A 14 7.25 6.98 -17.35
N PRO A 15 8.51 7.17 -16.90
CA PRO A 15 9.65 7.13 -17.81
C PRO A 15 9.93 5.71 -18.35
N LYS A 16 9.55 4.67 -17.60
CA LYS A 16 9.77 3.27 -17.96
C LYS A 16 8.67 2.75 -18.88
N THR A 17 7.43 3.14 -18.61
CA THR A 17 6.25 2.66 -19.32
C THR A 17 5.91 3.50 -20.56
N GLY A 18 6.37 4.77 -20.60
CA GLY A 18 6.01 5.73 -21.63
C GLY A 18 4.59 6.31 -21.47
N PHE A 19 3.89 5.98 -20.39
CA PHE A 19 2.56 6.53 -20.12
C PHE A 19 2.61 7.93 -19.52
N SER A 20 1.52 8.68 -19.66
CA SER A 20 1.38 10.03 -19.10
C SER A 20 1.20 10.06 -17.57
N ARG A 21 0.84 8.93 -16.97
CA ARG A 21 0.61 8.76 -15.52
C ARG A 21 1.03 7.35 -15.06
N PRO A 22 1.34 7.17 -13.76
CA PRO A 22 1.76 5.91 -13.19
C PRO A 22 0.83 4.75 -13.51
N MET A 23 1.37 3.52 -13.61
CA MET A 23 0.56 2.33 -13.90
C MET A 23 -0.58 2.13 -12.89
N MET A 24 -0.36 2.46 -11.61
CA MET A 24 -1.41 2.41 -10.58
C MET A 24 -2.58 3.38 -10.85
N LEU A 25 -2.36 4.45 -11.60
CA LEU A 25 -3.39 5.42 -11.96
C LEU A 25 -3.93 5.19 -13.38
N GLN A 26 -3.47 4.15 -14.08
CA GLN A 26 -4.03 3.77 -15.37
C GLN A 26 -5.40 3.12 -15.19
N ASN A 27 -6.32 3.42 -16.11
CA ASN A 27 -7.65 2.84 -16.10
C ASN A 27 -7.59 1.41 -16.64
N ILE A 28 -8.06 0.47 -15.85
CA ILE A 28 -8.33 -0.90 -16.27
C ILE A 28 -9.85 -1.05 -16.29
N MET A 29 -10.40 -1.31 -17.47
CA MET A 29 -11.85 -1.37 -17.71
C MET A 29 -12.62 -0.11 -17.24
N GLY A 30 -12.01 1.07 -17.39
CA GLY A 30 -12.64 2.36 -17.07
C GLY A 30 -12.37 2.88 -15.66
N THR A 31 -11.81 2.07 -14.77
CA THR A 31 -11.53 2.43 -13.37
C THR A 31 -10.02 2.35 -13.09
N PRO A 32 -9.41 3.32 -12.39
CA PRO A 32 -7.97 3.27 -12.07
C PRO A 32 -7.60 2.01 -11.30
N LEU A 33 -6.45 1.40 -11.62
CA LEU A 33 -5.94 0.20 -10.92
C LEU A 33 -5.88 0.40 -9.38
N LEU A 34 -5.48 1.58 -8.92
CA LEU A 34 -5.46 1.94 -7.51
C LEU A 34 -6.84 1.86 -6.85
N SER A 35 -7.92 2.19 -7.57
CA SER A 35 -9.28 2.06 -7.03
C SER A 35 -9.68 0.61 -6.81
N TRP A 36 -9.24 -0.31 -7.69
CA TRP A 36 -9.45 -1.74 -7.51
C TRP A 36 -8.70 -2.24 -6.27
N LEU A 37 -7.41 -1.88 -6.14
CA LEU A 37 -6.61 -2.21 -4.98
C LEU A 37 -7.22 -1.67 -3.67
N ALA A 38 -7.60 -0.39 -3.65
CA ALA A 38 -8.23 0.22 -2.49
C ALA A 38 -9.53 -0.49 -2.11
N SER A 39 -10.36 -0.85 -3.09
CA SER A 39 -11.61 -1.58 -2.86
C SER A 39 -11.36 -2.96 -2.26
N SER A 40 -10.35 -3.69 -2.74
CA SER A 40 -9.99 -4.99 -2.16
C SER A 40 -9.48 -4.86 -0.72
N LEU A 41 -8.66 -3.85 -0.43
CA LEU A 41 -8.16 -3.59 0.93
C LEU A 41 -9.31 -3.21 1.88
N ILE A 42 -10.24 -2.36 1.43
CA ILE A 42 -11.43 -2.00 2.21
C ILE A 42 -12.31 -3.22 2.49
N ALA A 43 -12.50 -4.10 1.49
CA ALA A 43 -13.22 -5.35 1.69
C ALA A 43 -12.56 -6.23 2.76
N GLY A 44 -11.23 -6.29 2.77
CA GLY A 44 -10.42 -6.94 3.82
C GLY A 44 -10.36 -6.19 5.16
N GLY A 45 -11.15 -5.14 5.35
CA GLY A 45 -11.27 -4.42 6.62
C GLY A 45 -10.28 -3.27 6.82
N VAL A 46 -9.53 -2.87 5.79
CA VAL A 46 -8.66 -1.68 5.86
C VAL A 46 -9.50 -0.42 5.85
N GLY A 47 -9.41 0.36 6.93
CA GLY A 47 -10.12 1.64 7.08
C GLY A 47 -9.22 2.87 6.98
N ARG A 48 -7.90 2.65 7.02
CA ARG A 48 -6.90 3.73 7.14
C ARG A 48 -5.84 3.59 6.07
N PHE A 49 -5.62 4.67 5.32
CA PHE A 49 -4.73 4.69 4.18
C PHE A 49 -3.73 5.83 4.30
N PHE A 50 -2.45 5.47 4.22
CA PHE A 50 -1.35 6.39 4.08
C PHE A 50 -0.74 6.27 2.69
N LEU A 51 -0.89 7.30 1.86
CA LEU A 51 -0.46 7.29 0.48
C LEU A 51 0.77 8.16 0.27
N VAL A 52 1.83 7.58 -0.27
CA VAL A 52 3.02 8.29 -0.74
C VAL A 52 2.96 8.40 -2.26
N CYS A 53 2.80 9.63 -2.76
CA CYS A 53 2.62 9.90 -4.17
C CYS A 53 3.27 11.22 -4.57
N HIS A 54 3.72 11.31 -5.82
CA HIS A 54 4.22 12.57 -6.38
C HIS A 54 3.09 13.62 -6.42
N GLU A 55 3.40 14.87 -6.06
CA GLU A 55 2.44 15.99 -5.91
C GLU A 55 1.45 16.12 -7.09
N ARG A 56 1.96 16.05 -8.33
CA ARG A 56 1.18 16.12 -9.57
C ARG A 56 0.04 15.10 -9.67
N PHE A 57 0.12 13.98 -8.98
CA PHE A 57 -0.85 12.89 -9.05
C PHE A 57 -1.73 12.76 -7.80
N LYS A 58 -1.52 13.56 -6.75
CA LYS A 58 -2.27 13.46 -5.48
C LYS A 58 -3.78 13.55 -5.66
N ARG A 59 -4.24 14.46 -6.53
CA ARG A 59 -5.68 14.63 -6.80
C ARG A 59 -6.29 13.38 -7.46
N GLU A 60 -5.61 12.82 -8.45
CA GLU A 60 -6.06 11.58 -9.10
C GLU A 60 -6.02 10.40 -8.13
N ALA A 61 -4.99 10.32 -7.31
CA ALA A 61 -4.88 9.25 -6.32
C ALA A 61 -5.94 9.34 -5.22
N ARG A 62 -6.23 10.53 -4.68
CA ARG A 62 -7.31 10.73 -3.70
C ARG A 62 -8.68 10.30 -4.24
N ALA A 63 -8.94 10.55 -5.53
CA ALA A 63 -10.18 10.17 -6.19
C ALA A 63 -10.37 8.65 -6.31
N CYS A 64 -9.33 7.86 -6.04
CA CYS A 64 -9.41 6.39 -6.04
C CYS A 64 -9.97 5.81 -4.74
N PHE A 65 -10.10 6.62 -3.68
CA PHE A 65 -10.57 6.20 -2.37
C PHE A 65 -11.92 6.85 -2.06
N PRO A 66 -12.82 6.18 -1.33
CA PRO A 66 -14.08 6.79 -0.89
C PRO A 66 -13.85 7.88 0.18
N ASP A 67 -14.90 8.56 0.61
CA ASP A 67 -14.83 9.66 1.59
C ASP A 67 -14.98 9.23 3.05
N ASP A 68 -15.37 7.99 3.29
CA ASP A 68 -15.59 7.39 4.62
C ASP A 68 -14.36 6.70 5.20
N VAL A 69 -13.26 6.60 4.44
CA VAL A 69 -11.97 6.08 4.91
C VAL A 69 -11.07 7.19 5.45
N GLU A 70 -10.24 6.86 6.42
CA GLU A 70 -9.18 7.76 6.86
C GLU A 70 -8.07 7.76 5.80
N PHE A 71 -7.86 8.90 5.16
CA PHE A 71 -6.89 9.03 4.07
C PHE A 71 -5.89 10.16 4.36
N SER A 72 -4.60 9.83 4.30
CA SER A 72 -3.50 10.79 4.38
C SER A 72 -2.59 10.70 3.16
N CYS A 73 -2.20 11.85 2.59
CA CYS A 73 -1.24 11.93 1.50
C CYS A 73 -0.30 13.15 1.68
N PRO A 74 0.72 13.04 2.54
CA PRO A 74 1.66 14.14 2.83
C PRO A 74 2.46 14.59 1.63
N SER A 75 3.08 15.78 1.74
CA SER A 75 4.21 16.15 0.88
C SER A 75 5.45 15.29 1.23
N VAL A 76 6.36 15.14 0.28
CA VAL A 76 7.59 14.32 0.44
C VAL A 76 8.38 14.71 1.69
N GLU A 77 8.44 16.00 2.02
CA GLU A 77 9.17 16.54 3.18
C GLU A 77 8.54 16.13 4.52
N ALA A 78 7.21 15.96 4.56
CA ALA A 78 6.47 15.61 5.77
C ALA A 78 6.14 14.11 5.86
N THR A 79 6.48 13.31 4.84
CA THR A 79 6.12 11.89 4.76
C THR A 79 6.61 11.10 5.96
N SER A 80 7.85 11.31 6.40
CA SER A 80 8.42 10.54 7.52
C SER A 80 7.67 10.81 8.83
N ASP A 81 7.54 12.09 9.18
CA ASP A 81 6.89 12.51 10.43
C ASP A 81 5.41 12.12 10.45
N GLN A 82 4.69 12.32 9.33
CA GLN A 82 3.30 11.93 9.25
C GLN A 82 3.10 10.43 9.21
N LEU A 83 4.03 9.67 8.63
CA LEU A 83 3.97 8.21 8.70
C LEU A 83 4.16 7.75 10.15
N HIS A 84 5.13 8.32 10.88
CA HIS A 84 5.28 8.01 12.30
C HIS A 84 4.00 8.31 13.10
N VAL A 85 3.36 9.47 12.86
CA VAL A 85 2.08 9.82 13.48
C VAL A 85 0.98 8.82 13.09
N PHE A 86 0.86 8.47 11.82
CA PHE A 86 -0.11 7.50 11.32
C PHE A 86 0.03 6.15 12.02
N LEU A 87 1.26 5.64 12.13
CA LEU A 87 1.55 4.38 12.83
C LEU A 87 1.28 4.46 14.34
N SER A 88 1.64 5.59 14.98
CA SER A 88 1.44 5.77 16.41
C SER A 88 -0.03 5.93 16.84
N THR A 89 -0.89 6.32 15.90
CA THR A 89 -2.33 6.48 16.13
C THR A 89 -3.14 5.26 15.72
N ALA A 90 -2.49 4.23 15.16
CA ALA A 90 -3.06 2.90 14.91
C ALA A 90 -3.60 2.28 16.20
N ASP A 91 -4.59 1.39 16.08
CA ASP A 91 -5.11 0.66 17.25
C ASP A 91 -3.97 -0.15 17.90
N GLU A 92 -3.98 -0.27 19.23
CA GLU A 92 -2.97 -1.05 19.94
C GLU A 92 -3.03 -2.53 19.55
N THR A 93 -4.20 -3.03 19.14
CA THR A 93 -4.37 -4.42 18.66
C THR A 93 -3.86 -4.64 17.24
N GLU A 94 -3.53 -3.59 16.50
CA GLU A 94 -2.99 -3.70 15.14
C GLU A 94 -1.48 -3.99 15.20
N GLU A 95 -1.11 -5.25 14.99
CA GLU A 95 0.29 -5.70 15.03
C GLU A 95 1.01 -5.53 13.69
N ASP A 96 0.27 -5.72 12.58
CA ASP A 96 0.79 -5.76 11.22
C ASP A 96 0.13 -4.71 10.33
N ILE A 97 0.90 -4.22 9.35
CA ILE A 97 0.49 -3.18 8.41
C ILE A 97 0.76 -3.63 6.99
N ILE A 98 -0.20 -3.40 6.12
CA ILE A 98 -0.10 -3.72 4.71
C ILE A 98 0.67 -2.61 4.01
N VAL A 99 1.72 -2.97 3.27
CA VAL A 99 2.54 -2.03 2.51
C VAL A 99 2.49 -2.42 1.03
N VAL A 100 2.11 -1.46 0.18
CA VAL A 100 2.07 -1.63 -1.28
C VAL A 100 3.12 -0.73 -1.91
N THR A 101 4.06 -1.30 -2.67
CA THR A 101 5.16 -0.58 -3.32
C THR A 101 5.03 -0.45 -4.83
N GLY A 102 3.97 -1.00 -5.41
CA GLY A 102 3.74 -0.94 -6.83
C GLY A 102 2.38 -1.47 -7.27
N PRO A 103 2.17 -1.57 -8.59
CA PRO A 103 0.93 -2.06 -9.18
C PRO A 103 0.59 -3.48 -8.72
N ALA A 104 -0.58 -3.65 -8.11
CA ALA A 104 -1.07 -4.91 -7.57
C ALA A 104 -2.58 -5.03 -7.72
N VAL A 105 -3.07 -6.26 -7.85
CA VAL A 105 -4.50 -6.61 -7.79
C VAL A 105 -4.63 -7.72 -6.76
N ILE A 106 -5.45 -7.50 -5.74
CA ILE A 106 -5.79 -8.52 -4.74
C ILE A 106 -7.09 -9.17 -5.19
N LEU A 107 -7.01 -10.46 -5.51
CA LEU A 107 -8.15 -11.24 -5.99
C LEU A 107 -8.86 -11.90 -4.80
N PRO A 108 -10.15 -11.61 -4.55
CA PRO A 108 -10.89 -12.18 -3.42
C PRO A 108 -11.24 -13.67 -3.57
N PHE A 109 -10.98 -14.27 -4.74
CA PHE A 109 -11.36 -15.67 -5.05
C PHE A 109 -10.17 -16.62 -5.21
N ALA A 110 -8.93 -16.16 -4.98
CA ALA A 110 -7.73 -16.97 -5.16
C ALA A 110 -7.36 -17.79 -3.90
N ALA A 111 -8.35 -18.27 -3.15
CA ALA A 111 -8.12 -19.03 -1.91
C ALA A 111 -7.36 -20.36 -2.12
N GLU A 112 -7.24 -20.83 -3.37
CA GLU A 112 -6.64 -22.12 -3.73
C GLU A 112 -5.73 -22.02 -4.97
N GLU A 113 -4.76 -21.10 -5.01
CA GLU A 113 -3.63 -21.32 -5.92
C GLU A 113 -2.65 -22.31 -5.27
N GLU A 114 -2.53 -23.51 -5.86
CA GLU A 114 -1.34 -24.34 -5.74
C GLU A 114 -0.14 -23.43 -5.98
N GLN A 115 0.84 -23.48 -5.09
CA GLN A 115 2.04 -22.66 -5.17
C GLN A 115 2.64 -22.83 -6.58
N PHE A 116 2.43 -21.84 -7.46
CA PHE A 116 3.04 -21.86 -8.77
C PHE A 116 4.55 -21.83 -8.51
N ASP A 117 5.24 -22.93 -8.80
CA ASP A 117 6.68 -23.17 -8.58
C ASP A 117 7.58 -22.16 -9.33
N SER A 118 6.98 -21.17 -9.98
CA SER A 118 7.61 -20.13 -10.78
C SER A 118 7.02 -18.73 -10.58
N ALA A 119 6.08 -18.53 -9.63
CA ALA A 119 5.61 -17.19 -9.29
C ALA A 119 6.76 -16.42 -8.62
N PRO A 120 7.07 -15.18 -9.05
CA PRO A 120 8.15 -14.42 -8.46
C PRO A 120 7.88 -14.22 -6.97
N ILE A 121 8.86 -14.57 -6.14
CA ILE A 121 8.85 -14.43 -4.67
C ILE A 121 8.62 -12.97 -4.23
N VAL A 122 8.83 -12.01 -5.14
CA VAL A 122 8.72 -10.58 -4.88
C VAL A 122 7.30 -10.10 -5.15
N SER A 123 6.52 -9.98 -4.08
CA SER A 123 5.20 -9.31 -4.13
C SER A 123 5.37 -7.80 -3.93
N PRO A 124 4.69 -6.95 -4.74
CA PRO A 124 4.60 -5.52 -4.47
C PRO A 124 3.71 -5.21 -3.26
N VAL A 125 3.00 -6.19 -2.70
CA VAL A 125 2.20 -6.08 -1.48
C VAL A 125 2.87 -6.92 -0.39
N THR A 126 3.20 -6.32 0.74
CA THR A 126 3.85 -7.00 1.86
C THR A 126 3.20 -6.63 3.19
N SER A 127 3.09 -7.58 4.11
CA SER A 127 2.79 -7.33 5.52
C SER A 127 4.09 -7.04 6.27
N VAL A 128 4.09 -6.02 7.12
CA VAL A 128 5.20 -5.71 8.03
C VAL A 128 4.69 -5.42 9.42
N SER A 129 5.44 -5.84 10.44
CA SER A 129 5.13 -5.47 11.83
C SER A 129 5.17 -3.96 12.01
N LYS A 130 4.10 -3.41 12.59
CA LYS A 130 3.99 -1.99 12.96
C LYS A 130 5.17 -1.53 13.80
N GLN A 131 5.55 -2.30 14.81
CA GLN A 131 6.64 -1.95 15.72
C GLN A 131 7.99 -1.90 15.01
N ALA A 132 8.25 -2.88 14.13
CA ALA A 132 9.48 -2.91 13.34
C ALA A 132 9.55 -1.72 12.37
N LEU A 133 8.43 -1.39 11.72
CA LEU A 133 8.37 -0.24 10.82
C LEU A 133 8.56 1.08 11.56
N MET A 134 7.94 1.25 12.74
CA MET A 134 8.13 2.44 13.57
C MET A 134 9.59 2.61 14.00
N ALA A 135 10.24 1.54 14.49
CA ALA A 135 11.63 1.60 14.91
C ALA A 135 12.59 1.94 13.76
N ALA A 136 12.29 1.50 12.54
CA ALA A 136 13.13 1.75 11.38
C ALA A 136 13.02 3.20 10.86
N LEU A 137 11.90 3.89 11.10
CA LEU A 137 11.70 5.29 10.68
C LEU A 137 12.60 6.29 11.42
N ASP A 138 13.08 5.94 12.61
CA ASP A 138 13.95 6.80 13.43
C ASP A 138 15.42 6.81 12.95
N GLU A 139 15.83 5.84 12.13
CA GLU A 139 17.16 5.77 11.53
C GLU A 139 17.18 6.35 10.10
N LYS A 140 18.34 6.46 9.44
CA LYS A 140 18.42 6.86 8.02
C LYS A 140 17.71 5.82 7.14
N PHE A 141 16.40 5.95 7.03
CA PHE A 141 15.51 4.90 6.58
C PHE A 141 15.51 4.78 5.05
N ILE A 142 15.76 3.55 4.57
CA ILE A 142 15.58 3.18 3.17
C ILE A 142 14.46 2.15 3.10
N PHE A 143 13.27 2.62 2.71
CA PHE A 143 12.03 1.84 2.71
C PHE A 143 12.16 0.50 1.98
N THR A 144 12.83 0.49 0.83
CA THR A 144 13.01 -0.72 0.01
C THR A 144 13.96 -1.74 0.63
N ALA A 145 14.95 -1.31 1.42
CA ALA A 145 15.84 -2.21 2.13
C ALA A 145 15.09 -2.87 3.30
N PHE A 146 14.34 -2.07 4.06
CA PHE A 146 13.52 -2.57 5.17
C PHE A 146 12.49 -3.62 4.72
N LEU A 147 11.73 -3.36 3.65
CA LEU A 147 10.73 -4.30 3.16
C LEU A 147 11.35 -5.62 2.67
N LYS A 148 12.59 -5.59 2.18
CA LYS A 148 13.28 -6.80 1.75
C LYS A 148 13.67 -7.69 2.95
N ASP A 149 14.03 -7.08 4.07
CA ASP A 149 14.53 -7.80 5.25
C ASP A 149 13.41 -8.17 6.23
N HIS A 150 12.31 -7.41 6.25
CA HIS A 150 11.21 -7.55 7.21
C HIS A 150 9.81 -7.74 6.61
N GLY A 151 9.66 -7.59 5.28
CA GLY A 151 8.39 -7.76 4.59
C GLY A 151 8.05 -9.22 4.36
N VAL A 152 6.89 -9.65 4.82
CA VAL A 152 6.29 -10.92 4.41
C VAL A 152 5.42 -10.65 3.19
N PRO A 153 5.56 -11.37 2.06
CA PRO A 153 4.66 -11.21 0.93
C PRO A 153 3.20 -11.32 1.38
N TYR A 154 2.41 -10.28 1.12
CA TYR A 154 0.98 -10.31 1.42
C TYR A 154 0.30 -11.07 0.28
N THR A 155 -0.35 -12.16 0.64
CA THR A 155 -0.98 -13.10 -0.27
C THR A 155 -2.50 -13.04 -0.13
N ASP A 156 -3.18 -13.56 -1.15
CA ASP A 156 -4.62 -13.83 -1.15
C ASP A 156 -5.11 -14.67 0.05
N ARG A 157 -4.21 -15.40 0.71
CA ARG A 157 -4.49 -16.20 1.92
C ARG A 157 -4.54 -15.41 3.21
N ASP A 158 -4.04 -14.17 3.21
CA ASP A 158 -3.99 -13.31 4.40
C ASP A 158 -5.31 -12.56 4.67
N GLY A 159 -6.34 -12.83 3.86
CA GLY A 159 -7.74 -12.45 4.11
C GLY A 159 -8.29 -11.36 3.18
N VAL A 160 -9.51 -11.61 2.68
CA VAL A 160 -10.53 -10.61 2.32
C VAL A 160 -11.74 -10.85 3.20
#